data_AF-A0A7G9P374-F1
#
_entry.id   AF-A0A7G9P374-F1
#
_cell.length_a   1.000
_cell.length_b   1.000
_cell.length_c   1.000
_cell.angle_alpha   90.00
_cell.angle_beta   90.00
_cell.angle_gamma   90.00
#
_symmetry.space_group_name_H-M   'P 1'
#
loop_
_entity.id
_entity.type
_entity.pdbx_description
1 polymer ?
#
loop_
_entity_poly.entity_id
_entity_poly.type
_entity_poly.pdbx_seq_one_letter_code
_entity_poly.pdbx_strand_id
1 'polypeptide(L)'
;MPIRLVLAASFICGSALGIAPVRALETDQFTLPPRPLADLGPQVDEYFHKAIDRAIQRTNQKINTLRHQLDSAQDEHDRNGLNKQIQSLQQPNVIADALFNDIAHGMPETRLERWVRETDFTEQPARFDVSCIRSIYAEVLWYKPLLVAAMAPTIQLHGVQQGTDKIGHFIQQGHKYYRLYRDARAAGKTNEEARKIAVDWGVESEKTWAGQWWTGAYSNADLAANYAGMKFYLNLTEPVVVGKITRPPMLMLDDGLWQWNPLAKDDWVAAFISQHFNEAFNPGWVAQPMRDDIAQCIRQRAAEWIKHHRTDEQTERDRLDRLSRWYGEDYGHRGPEGVVNILNAYFEPVADPQTTRK
;
A
#
# COMPACT_ATOMS: atom_id res chain seq x y z
N MET A 1 -37.32 -38.31 41.32
CA MET A 1 -37.48 -36.85 41.45
C MET A 1 -37.04 -36.47 42.86
N PRO A 2 -36.20 -35.43 43.10
CA PRO A 2 -35.82 -34.25 42.29
C PRO A 2 -34.36 -34.32 41.76
N ILE A 3 -34.01 -33.86 40.55
CA ILE A 3 -33.75 -32.50 40.03
C ILE A 3 -32.46 -31.81 40.57
N ARG A 4 -31.41 -31.95 39.73
CA ARG A 4 -30.38 -30.98 39.26
C ARG A 4 -29.40 -30.33 40.25
N LEU A 5 -28.10 -30.64 40.06
CA LEU A 5 -27.09 -29.67 39.61
C LEU A 5 -25.87 -30.43 39.05
N VAL A 6 -25.76 -30.51 37.73
CA VAL A 6 -24.55 -31.00 37.04
C VAL A 6 -23.65 -29.80 36.82
N LEU A 7 -22.57 -29.73 37.60
CA LEU A 7 -21.42 -28.88 37.30
C LEU A 7 -20.65 -29.54 36.14
N ALA A 8 -20.87 -29.06 34.92
CA ALA A 8 -20.02 -29.38 33.78
C ALA A 8 -18.76 -28.52 33.87
N ALA A 9 -17.77 -28.98 34.62
CA ALA A 9 -16.39 -28.54 34.49
C ALA A 9 -15.78 -29.21 33.26
N SER A 10 -15.99 -28.62 32.08
CA SER A 10 -15.24 -29.02 30.88
C SER A 10 -13.93 -28.24 30.84
N PHE A 11 -12.88 -28.87 31.36
CA PHE A 11 -11.51 -28.59 30.98
C PHE A 11 -11.38 -28.73 29.46
N ILE A 12 -11.30 -27.62 28.75
CA ILE A 12 -10.83 -27.61 27.37
C ILE A 12 -9.31 -27.74 27.46
N CYS A 13 -8.84 -28.99 27.33
CA CYS A 13 -7.45 -29.30 27.06
C CYS A 13 -6.98 -28.53 25.83
N GLY A 14 -5.80 -27.93 25.97
CA GLY A 14 -5.12 -27.17 24.93
C GLY A 14 -5.04 -27.94 23.63
N SER A 15 -5.76 -27.44 22.64
CA SER A 15 -5.36 -27.56 21.25
C SER A 15 -4.56 -26.32 20.93
N ALA A 16 -3.24 -26.45 21.02
CA ALA A 16 -2.30 -25.57 20.35
C ALA A 16 -2.48 -25.76 18.83
N LEU A 17 -3.59 -25.24 18.31
CA LEU A 17 -3.68 -24.88 16.90
C LEU A 17 -2.72 -23.72 16.74
N GLY A 18 -1.63 -23.95 16.03
CA GLY A 18 -0.71 -22.91 15.61
C GLY A 18 -1.50 -21.83 14.87
N ILE A 19 -1.86 -20.78 15.59
CA ILE A 19 -2.32 -19.54 14.99
C ILE A 19 -1.07 -19.02 14.28
N ALA A 20 -1.01 -19.24 12.96
CA ALA A 20 -0.09 -18.50 12.13
C ALA A 20 -0.28 -17.02 12.49
N PRO A 21 0.78 -16.29 12.90
CA PRO A 21 0.60 -14.91 13.30
C PRO A 21 -0.05 -14.16 12.14
N VAL A 22 -1.23 -13.59 12.39
CA VAL A 22 -1.83 -12.59 11.50
C VAL A 22 -0.86 -11.43 11.54
N ARG A 23 -0.10 -11.24 10.44
CA ARG A 23 1.06 -10.34 10.37
C ARG A 23 0.70 -9.08 9.59
N ALA A 24 0.83 -7.95 10.30
CA ALA A 24 0.84 -6.52 9.95
C ALA A 24 -0.36 -5.88 9.24
N LEU A 25 -0.85 -4.80 9.88
CA LEU A 25 -1.89 -3.89 9.38
C LEU A 25 -1.49 -2.40 9.54
N GLU A 26 -0.42 -2.07 10.29
CA GLU A 26 -0.01 -0.68 10.60
C GLU A 26 1.51 -0.61 10.89
N THR A 27 2.12 0.57 10.75
CA THR A 27 3.54 0.86 11.03
C THR A 27 3.70 2.07 11.97
N ASP A 28 4.65 2.02 12.91
CA ASP A 28 5.01 3.17 13.75
C ASP A 28 6.22 3.93 13.17
N GLN A 29 5.98 5.12 12.60
CA GLN A 29 7.05 6.07 12.23
C GLN A 29 7.14 7.31 13.14
N PHE A 30 6.42 7.33 14.26
CA PHE A 30 6.65 8.32 15.32
C PHE A 30 7.83 7.93 16.21
N THR A 31 8.08 6.62 16.33
CA THR A 31 9.31 6.10 16.92
C THR A 31 10.45 6.15 15.90
N LEU A 32 11.44 7.00 16.14
CA LEU A 32 12.54 7.21 15.20
C LEU A 32 13.57 6.07 15.22
N PRO A 33 14.16 5.71 14.06
CA PRO A 33 15.26 4.77 14.02
C PRO A 33 16.50 5.36 14.73
N PRO A 34 17.28 4.55 15.47
CA PRO A 34 18.43 5.03 16.24
C PRO A 34 19.59 5.54 15.37
N ARG A 35 19.58 5.18 14.08
CA ARG A 35 20.50 5.64 13.05
C ARG A 35 19.73 5.77 11.72
N PRO A 36 20.14 6.62 10.78
CA PRO A 36 19.50 6.72 9.47
C PRO A 36 19.41 5.36 8.78
N LEU A 37 18.28 5.10 8.13
CA LEU A 37 18.07 3.92 7.30
C LEU A 37 18.74 4.12 5.93
N ALA A 38 19.29 3.04 5.38
CA ALA A 38 19.78 3.00 4.01
C ALA A 38 18.63 3.17 3.01
N ASP A 39 18.84 3.91 1.94
CA ASP A 39 17.83 4.09 0.90
C ASP A 39 17.79 2.88 -0.04
N LEU A 40 16.71 2.11 0.03
CA LEU A 40 16.54 0.89 -0.75
C LEU A 40 16.07 1.17 -2.19
N GLY A 41 15.85 2.43 -2.55
CA GLY A 41 15.30 2.88 -3.83
C GLY A 41 15.93 2.20 -5.05
N PRO A 42 17.26 2.26 -5.23
CA PRO A 42 17.93 1.65 -6.37
C PRO A 42 17.70 0.13 -6.49
N GLN A 43 17.75 -0.59 -5.37
CA GLN A 43 17.60 -2.05 -5.36
C GLN A 43 16.14 -2.48 -5.60
N VAL A 44 15.18 -1.69 -5.11
CA VAL A 44 13.75 -1.90 -5.39
C VAL A 44 13.43 -1.58 -6.85
N ASP A 45 13.94 -0.49 -7.41
CA ASP A 45 13.75 -0.16 -8.84
C ASP A 45 14.32 -1.26 -9.74
N GLU A 46 15.49 -1.81 -9.41
CA GLU A 46 16.07 -2.96 -10.14
C GLU A 46 15.17 -4.20 -10.05
N TYR A 47 14.58 -4.46 -8.88
CA TYR A 47 13.64 -5.56 -8.70
C TYR A 47 12.40 -5.40 -9.61
N PHE A 48 11.83 -4.19 -9.65
CA PHE A 48 10.69 -3.87 -10.51
C PHE A 48 11.04 -3.97 -11.99
N HIS A 49 12.18 -3.44 -12.42
CA HIS A 49 12.67 -3.56 -13.78
C HIS A 49 12.74 -5.03 -14.20
N LYS A 50 13.39 -5.88 -13.40
CA LYS A 50 13.49 -7.32 -13.66
C LYS A 50 12.12 -8.02 -13.68
N ALA A 51 11.17 -7.58 -12.85
CA ALA A 51 9.81 -8.13 -12.84
C ALA A 51 9.02 -7.77 -14.10
N ILE A 52 9.15 -6.51 -14.55
CA ILE A 52 8.54 -6.04 -15.79
C ILE A 52 9.17 -6.75 -16.99
N ASP A 53 10.50 -6.91 -17.04
CA ASP A 53 11.20 -7.70 -18.06
C ASP A 53 10.62 -9.13 -18.16
N ARG A 54 10.45 -9.80 -17.03
CA ARG A 54 9.85 -11.15 -17.01
C ARG A 54 8.41 -11.14 -17.52
N ALA A 55 7.62 -10.12 -17.19
CA ALA A 55 6.26 -9.98 -17.68
C ALA A 55 6.21 -9.79 -19.21
N ILE A 56 7.11 -8.95 -19.75
CA ILE A 56 7.28 -8.73 -21.20
C ILE A 56 7.67 -10.03 -21.89
N GLN A 57 8.74 -10.67 -21.43
CA GLN A 57 9.28 -11.89 -22.03
C GLN A 57 8.24 -13.01 -22.07
N ARG A 58 7.55 -13.26 -20.96
CA ARG A 58 6.49 -14.29 -20.89
C ARG A 58 5.32 -13.99 -21.82
N THR A 59 4.91 -12.73 -21.93
CA THR A 59 3.81 -12.33 -22.81
C THR A 59 4.21 -12.44 -24.29
N ASN A 60 5.38 -11.93 -24.65
CA ASN A 60 5.91 -11.98 -26.02
C ASN A 60 6.18 -13.41 -26.48
N GLN A 61 6.66 -14.29 -25.59
CA GLN A 61 6.84 -15.71 -25.92
C GLN A 61 5.51 -16.34 -26.35
N LYS A 62 4.41 -16.06 -25.64
CA LYS A 62 3.07 -16.55 -26.01
C LYS A 62 2.61 -15.97 -27.34
N ILE A 63 2.83 -14.67 -27.57
CA ILE A 63 2.49 -14.02 -28.85
C ILE A 63 3.24 -14.69 -30.01
N ASN A 64 4.55 -14.92 -29.86
CA ASN A 64 5.36 -15.55 -30.90
C ASN A 64 4.94 -17.01 -31.16
N THR A 65 4.60 -17.77 -30.12
CA THR A 65 4.04 -19.12 -30.30
C THR A 65 2.75 -19.08 -31.12
N LEU A 66 1.82 -18.16 -30.81
CA LEU A 66 0.57 -18.02 -31.56
C LEU A 66 0.81 -17.53 -33.01
N ARG A 67 1.80 -16.66 -33.23
CA ARG A 67 2.20 -16.23 -34.58
C ARG A 67 2.72 -17.40 -35.42
N HIS A 68 3.59 -18.24 -34.86
CA HIS A 68 4.07 -19.44 -35.55
C HIS A 68 2.93 -20.42 -35.88
N GLN A 69 1.95 -20.56 -34.99
CA GLN A 69 0.75 -21.35 -35.26
C GLN A 69 -0.10 -20.73 -36.38
N LEU A 70 -0.21 -19.40 -36.40
CA LEU A 70 -0.96 -18.65 -37.42
C LEU A 70 -0.33 -18.80 -38.81
N ASP A 71 1.00 -18.82 -38.91
CA ASP A 71 1.71 -19.04 -40.17
C ASP A 71 1.45 -20.43 -40.75
N SER A 72 1.20 -21.41 -39.88
CA SER A 72 0.94 -22.81 -40.25
C SER A 72 -0.54 -23.14 -40.45
N ALA A 73 -1.45 -22.23 -40.07
CA ALA A 73 -2.89 -22.46 -40.09
C ALA A 73 -3.47 -22.37 -41.52
N GLN A 74 -4.16 -23.43 -41.94
CA GLN A 74 -4.73 -23.56 -43.29
C GLN A 74 -6.17 -23.06 -43.40
N ASP A 75 -6.97 -23.16 -42.33
CA ASP A 75 -8.37 -22.74 -42.31
C ASP A 75 -8.54 -21.31 -41.78
N GLU A 76 -9.45 -20.54 -42.39
CA GLU A 76 -9.73 -19.15 -42.02
C GLU A 76 -10.29 -19.00 -40.60
N HIS A 77 -11.10 -19.96 -40.13
CA HIS A 77 -11.63 -19.99 -38.77
C HIS A 77 -10.52 -20.05 -37.73
N ASP A 78 -9.54 -20.92 -37.94
CA ASP A 78 -8.38 -21.09 -37.04
C ASP A 78 -7.52 -19.83 -37.01
N ARG A 79 -7.27 -19.24 -38.20
CA ARG A 79 -6.53 -17.97 -38.32
C ARG A 79 -7.23 -16.85 -37.56
N ASN A 80 -8.55 -16.74 -37.68
CA ASN A 80 -9.35 -15.75 -36.97
C ASN A 80 -9.31 -15.97 -35.45
N GLY A 81 -9.36 -17.22 -34.99
CA GLY A 81 -9.21 -17.58 -33.58
C GLY A 81 -7.85 -17.18 -33.01
N LEU A 82 -6.76 -17.50 -33.72
CA LEU A 82 -5.39 -17.16 -33.32
C LEU A 82 -5.15 -15.65 -33.31
N ASN A 83 -5.63 -14.92 -34.31
CA ASN A 83 -5.55 -13.46 -34.34
C ASN A 83 -6.26 -12.82 -33.13
N LYS A 84 -7.44 -13.31 -32.74
CA LYS A 84 -8.13 -12.83 -31.53
C LYS A 84 -7.32 -13.10 -30.26
N GLN A 85 -6.66 -14.25 -30.16
CA GLN A 85 -5.78 -14.56 -29.01
C GLN A 85 -4.56 -13.64 -28.97
N ILE A 86 -3.92 -13.38 -30.11
CA ILE A 86 -2.80 -12.42 -30.21
C ILE A 86 -3.26 -11.02 -29.77
N GLN A 87 -4.38 -10.54 -30.30
CA GLN A 87 -4.95 -9.23 -29.94
C GLN A 87 -5.32 -9.14 -28.45
N SER A 88 -5.75 -10.24 -27.83
CA SER A 88 -6.01 -10.32 -26.39
C SER A 88 -4.72 -10.15 -25.59
N LEU A 89 -3.62 -10.79 -25.98
CA LEU A 89 -2.30 -10.65 -25.32
C LEU A 89 -1.67 -9.26 -25.48
N GLN A 90 -2.13 -8.49 -26.46
CA GLN A 90 -1.73 -7.11 -26.70
C GLN A 90 -2.57 -6.11 -25.90
N GLN A 91 -3.53 -6.56 -25.09
CA GLN A 91 -4.31 -5.65 -24.23
C GLN A 91 -3.50 -5.20 -23.00
N PRO A 92 -3.63 -3.93 -22.58
CA PRO A 92 -2.93 -3.39 -21.41
C PRO A 92 -3.07 -4.18 -20.10
N ASN A 93 -4.23 -4.78 -19.87
CA ASN A 93 -4.47 -5.58 -18.66
C ASN A 93 -3.59 -6.84 -18.61
N VAL A 94 -3.20 -7.40 -19.76
CA VAL A 94 -2.40 -8.63 -19.78
C VAL A 94 -1.01 -8.42 -19.18
N ILE A 95 -0.34 -7.30 -19.50
CA ILE A 95 0.98 -7.01 -18.94
C ILE A 95 0.89 -6.63 -17.46
N ALA A 96 -0.13 -5.87 -17.07
CA ALA A 96 -0.42 -5.54 -15.68
C ALA A 96 -0.70 -6.79 -14.83
N ASP A 97 -1.52 -7.70 -15.33
CA ASP A 97 -1.83 -8.99 -14.70
C ASP A 97 -0.59 -9.88 -14.64
N ALA A 98 0.24 -9.91 -15.68
CA ALA A 98 1.49 -10.66 -15.69
C ALA A 98 2.47 -10.16 -14.62
N LEU A 99 2.61 -8.84 -14.46
CA LEU A 99 3.42 -8.24 -13.39
C LEU A 99 2.83 -8.56 -12.01
N PHE A 100 1.53 -8.33 -11.81
CA PHE A 100 0.84 -8.68 -10.56
C PHE A 100 1.08 -10.15 -10.18
N ASN A 101 0.92 -11.06 -11.12
CA ASN A 101 1.13 -12.49 -10.89
C ASN A 101 2.58 -12.85 -10.53
N ASP A 102 3.55 -12.02 -10.92
CA ASP A 102 4.94 -12.25 -10.59
C ASP A 102 5.29 -11.80 -9.17
N ILE A 103 4.83 -10.61 -8.77
CA ILE A 103 5.34 -9.93 -7.55
C ILE A 103 4.28 -9.62 -6.47
N ALA A 104 2.99 -9.61 -6.79
CA ALA A 104 1.93 -9.26 -5.83
C ALA A 104 1.22 -10.46 -5.18
N HIS A 105 1.39 -11.69 -5.68
CA HIS A 105 0.77 -12.86 -5.04
C HIS A 105 1.32 -13.12 -3.65
N GLY A 106 0.42 -13.40 -2.70
CA GLY A 106 0.76 -13.80 -1.34
C GLY A 106 -0.31 -13.33 -0.34
N MET A 107 -0.57 -14.14 0.67
CA MET A 107 -1.36 -13.77 1.85
C MET A 107 -0.59 -14.28 3.08
N PRO A 108 -0.42 -13.48 4.16
CA PRO A 108 -0.84 -12.08 4.30
C PRO A 108 0.05 -11.08 3.53
N GLU A 109 1.33 -11.37 3.34
CA GLU A 109 2.31 -10.50 2.66
C GLU A 109 2.44 -10.85 1.17
N THR A 110 2.65 -9.83 0.33
CA THR A 110 2.99 -10.03 -1.09
C THR A 110 4.40 -10.65 -1.25
N ARG A 111 4.69 -11.25 -2.41
CA ARG A 111 6.07 -11.70 -2.72
C ARG A 111 7.08 -10.55 -2.65
N LEU A 112 6.71 -9.37 -3.15
CA LEU A 112 7.54 -8.18 -3.10
C LEU A 112 7.81 -7.76 -1.65
N GLU A 113 6.78 -7.67 -0.81
CA GLU A 113 6.92 -7.31 0.60
C GLU A 113 7.81 -8.30 1.35
N ARG A 114 7.60 -9.61 1.14
CA ARG A 114 8.46 -10.66 1.68
C ARG A 114 9.90 -10.50 1.22
N TRP A 115 10.12 -10.25 -0.06
CA TRP A 115 11.45 -9.99 -0.60
C TRP A 115 12.09 -8.76 0.06
N VAL A 116 11.36 -7.64 0.18
CA VAL A 116 11.84 -6.45 0.88
C VAL A 116 12.11 -6.74 2.35
N ARG A 117 11.41 -7.66 3.01
CA ARG A 117 11.66 -8.02 4.42
C ARG A 117 12.85 -8.96 4.61
N GLU A 118 13.06 -9.89 3.68
CA GLU A 118 14.01 -11.00 3.84
C GLU A 118 15.35 -10.77 3.14
N THR A 119 15.43 -9.82 2.21
CA THR A 119 16.66 -9.56 1.45
C THR A 119 17.78 -9.04 2.34
N ASP A 120 18.98 -9.58 2.19
CA ASP A 120 20.16 -8.95 2.77
C ASP A 120 20.62 -7.83 1.85
N PHE A 121 20.12 -6.62 2.12
CA PHE A 121 20.49 -5.45 1.33
C PHE A 121 21.94 -5.06 1.60
N THR A 122 22.61 -4.58 0.56
CA THR A 122 24.03 -4.23 0.62
C THR A 122 24.27 -3.05 1.56
N GLU A 123 23.34 -2.10 1.57
CA GLU A 123 23.37 -0.96 2.47
C GLU A 123 22.55 -1.24 3.75
N GLN A 124 23.09 -0.85 4.90
CA GLN A 124 22.53 -1.15 6.22
C GLN A 124 22.58 0.07 7.16
N PRO A 125 21.59 0.25 8.05
CA PRO A 125 20.44 -0.63 8.26
C PRO A 125 19.39 -0.45 7.17
N ALA A 126 18.93 -1.55 6.60
CA ALA A 126 17.86 -1.52 5.60
C ALA A 126 16.47 -1.30 6.22
N ARG A 127 16.30 -1.69 7.48
CA ARG A 127 15.00 -1.78 8.15
C ARG A 127 15.11 -1.36 9.61
N PHE A 128 14.01 -0.85 10.14
CA PHE A 128 13.84 -0.59 11.55
C PHE A 128 12.55 -1.22 12.06
N ASP A 129 12.73 -2.27 12.88
CA ASP A 129 11.64 -2.95 13.58
C ASP A 129 11.43 -2.31 14.95
N VAL A 130 10.25 -1.74 15.16
CA VAL A 130 9.82 -1.29 16.47
C VAL A 130 9.07 -2.43 17.13
N SER A 131 9.44 -2.81 18.35
CA SER A 131 8.63 -3.77 19.10
C SER A 131 7.33 -3.10 19.55
N CYS A 132 6.23 -3.85 19.54
CA CYS A 132 4.89 -3.37 19.91
C CYS A 132 4.86 -2.62 21.25
N ILE A 133 5.58 -3.13 22.26
CA ILE A 133 5.66 -2.52 23.60
C ILE A 133 6.46 -1.21 23.66
N ARG A 134 7.22 -0.90 22.59
CA ARG A 134 7.98 0.36 22.45
C ARG A 134 7.35 1.32 21.45
N SER A 135 6.28 0.90 20.77
CA SER A 135 5.61 1.71 19.75
C SER A 135 4.56 2.64 20.35
N ILE A 136 3.98 3.49 19.50
CA ILE A 136 2.80 4.29 19.87
C ILE A 136 1.55 3.45 20.17
N TYR A 137 1.57 2.15 19.85
CA TYR A 137 0.46 1.21 20.07
C TYR A 137 0.64 0.36 21.34
N ALA A 138 1.64 0.66 22.18
CA ALA A 138 1.98 -0.15 23.36
C ALA A 138 0.78 -0.33 24.31
N GLU A 139 0.00 0.73 24.57
CA GLU A 139 -1.17 0.67 25.44
C GLU A 139 -2.39 0.03 24.75
N VAL A 140 -2.49 0.16 23.43
CA VAL A 140 -3.54 -0.47 22.60
C VAL A 140 -3.43 -2.01 22.65
N LEU A 141 -2.21 -2.53 22.83
CA LEU A 141 -1.91 -3.96 22.94
C LEU A 141 -2.73 -4.65 24.05
N TRP A 142 -3.07 -3.94 25.13
CA TRP A 142 -3.76 -4.52 26.30
C TRP A 142 -5.21 -4.88 26.05
N TYR A 143 -5.86 -4.27 25.07
CA TYR A 143 -7.26 -4.54 24.76
C TYR A 143 -7.51 -4.86 23.28
N LYS A 144 -6.51 -4.70 22.39
CA LYS A 144 -6.54 -5.18 21.00
C LYS A 144 -5.21 -5.87 20.60
N PRO A 145 -4.83 -6.98 21.24
CA PRO A 145 -3.52 -7.60 21.02
C PRO A 145 -3.29 -8.09 19.59
N LEU A 146 -4.33 -8.60 18.91
CA LEU A 146 -4.24 -9.07 17.52
C LEU A 146 -4.01 -7.93 16.50
N LEU A 147 -4.38 -6.70 16.84
CA LEU A 147 -4.16 -5.52 16.00
C LEU A 147 -2.69 -5.11 15.99
N VAL A 148 -2.03 -5.23 17.14
CA VAL A 148 -0.69 -4.67 17.37
C VAL A 148 0.41 -5.72 17.18
N ALA A 149 0.10 -7.02 17.25
CA ALA A 149 1.07 -8.12 17.37
C ALA A 149 2.05 -8.33 16.20
N ALA A 150 1.95 -7.56 15.12
CA ALA A 150 2.98 -7.52 14.09
C ALA A 150 2.90 -6.14 13.43
N MET A 151 3.81 -5.23 13.74
CA MET A 151 3.95 -3.99 12.96
C MET A 151 4.87 -4.25 11.78
N ALA A 152 4.61 -3.60 10.65
CA ALA A 152 5.54 -3.70 9.53
C ALA A 152 6.83 -2.93 9.86
N PRO A 153 8.02 -3.45 9.47
CA PRO A 153 9.27 -2.69 9.61
C PRO A 153 9.20 -1.37 8.83
N THR A 154 9.81 -0.33 9.39
CA THR A 154 10.06 0.91 8.63
C THR A 154 11.26 0.74 7.72
N ILE A 155 11.13 1.18 6.47
CA ILE A 155 12.18 1.24 5.46
C ILE A 155 12.31 2.66 4.92
N GLN A 156 13.44 2.94 4.28
CA GLN A 156 13.67 4.16 3.53
C GLN A 156 13.68 3.82 2.04
N LEU A 157 12.81 4.46 1.25
CA LEU A 157 12.68 4.23 -0.18
C LEU A 157 12.58 5.57 -0.91
N HIS A 158 13.55 5.89 -1.78
CA HIS A 158 13.58 7.11 -2.58
C HIS A 158 13.40 8.37 -1.73
N GLY A 159 14.11 8.46 -0.60
CA GLY A 159 14.00 9.58 0.34
C GLY A 159 12.72 9.61 1.18
N VAL A 160 11.83 8.61 1.08
CA VAL A 160 10.62 8.48 1.92
C VAL A 160 10.73 7.34 2.93
N GLN A 161 10.46 7.62 4.20
CA GLN A 161 10.28 6.59 5.23
C GLN A 161 8.84 6.07 5.22
N GLN A 162 8.67 4.76 5.18
CA GLN A 162 7.37 4.10 5.10
C GLN A 162 7.45 2.69 5.67
N GLY A 163 6.29 2.07 5.95
CA GLY A 163 6.22 0.66 6.29
C GLY A 163 6.40 -0.24 5.06
N THR A 164 6.89 -1.46 5.26
CA THR A 164 6.99 -2.45 4.18
C THR A 164 5.64 -2.85 3.61
N ASP A 165 4.59 -2.79 4.43
CA ASP A 165 3.19 -3.03 4.06
C ASP A 165 2.71 -2.07 2.94
N LYS A 166 3.17 -0.81 2.95
CA LYS A 166 2.80 0.18 1.91
C LYS A 166 3.25 -0.23 0.51
N ILE A 167 4.36 -0.95 0.40
CA ILE A 167 4.79 -1.55 -0.88
C ILE A 167 3.85 -2.69 -1.30
N GLY A 168 3.37 -3.48 -0.34
CA GLY A 168 2.34 -4.49 -0.55
C GLY A 168 1.04 -3.87 -1.08
N HIS A 169 0.55 -2.81 -0.43
CA HIS A 169 -0.60 -2.03 -0.86
C HIS A 169 -0.43 -1.45 -2.27
N PHE A 170 0.71 -0.81 -2.53
CA PHE A 170 1.07 -0.25 -3.84
C PHE A 170 0.92 -1.26 -4.97
N ILE A 171 1.36 -2.50 -4.79
CA ILE A 171 1.31 -3.50 -5.87
C ILE A 171 0.02 -4.32 -5.88
N GLN A 172 -0.51 -4.71 -4.71
CA GLN A 172 -1.65 -5.61 -4.63
C GLN A 172 -2.98 -4.86 -4.77
N GLN A 173 -3.21 -3.89 -3.89
CA GLN A 173 -4.43 -3.08 -3.90
C GLN A 173 -4.40 -2.07 -5.05
N GLY A 174 -3.21 -1.56 -5.41
CA GLY A 174 -3.04 -0.75 -6.61
C GLY A 174 -3.47 -1.45 -7.90
N HIS A 175 -3.20 -2.75 -8.04
CA HIS A 175 -3.72 -3.54 -9.18
C HIS A 175 -5.24 -3.66 -9.15
N LYS A 176 -5.84 -3.81 -7.96
CA LYS A 176 -7.30 -3.85 -7.82
C LYS A 176 -7.95 -2.53 -8.22
N TYR A 177 -7.39 -1.40 -7.79
CA TYR A 177 -7.81 -0.07 -8.22
C TYR A 177 -7.69 0.08 -9.75
N TYR A 178 -6.56 -0.34 -10.32
CA TYR A 178 -6.32 -0.32 -11.76
C TYR A 178 -7.41 -1.09 -12.53
N ARG A 179 -7.77 -2.29 -12.09
CA ARG A 179 -8.83 -3.07 -12.72
C ARG A 179 -10.19 -2.38 -12.63
N LEU A 180 -10.57 -1.91 -11.45
CA LEU A 180 -11.83 -1.17 -11.26
C LEU A 180 -11.91 0.07 -12.16
N TYR A 181 -10.81 0.83 -12.24
CA TYR A 181 -10.71 2.00 -13.11
C TYR A 181 -10.84 1.62 -14.60
N ARG A 182 -10.14 0.58 -15.05
CA ARG A 182 -10.18 0.11 -16.45
C ARG A 182 -11.55 -0.43 -16.83
N ASP A 183 -12.17 -1.22 -15.96
CA ASP A 183 -13.51 -1.78 -16.17
C ASP A 183 -14.56 -0.67 -16.25
N ALA A 184 -14.48 0.34 -15.37
CA ALA A 184 -15.35 1.51 -15.43
C ALA A 184 -15.19 2.29 -16.75
N ARG A 185 -13.94 2.52 -17.20
CA ARG A 185 -13.68 3.15 -18.50
C ARG A 185 -14.22 2.33 -19.67
N ALA A 186 -14.06 1.00 -19.63
CA ALA A 186 -14.60 0.10 -20.64
C ALA A 186 -16.14 0.14 -20.68
N ALA A 187 -16.79 0.41 -19.53
CA ALA A 187 -18.23 0.65 -19.43
C ALA A 187 -18.66 2.08 -19.81
N GLY A 188 -17.76 2.90 -20.38
CA GLY A 188 -18.06 4.24 -20.87
C GLY A 188 -17.99 5.35 -19.82
N LYS A 189 -17.46 5.09 -18.63
CA LYS A 189 -17.24 6.13 -17.61
C LYS A 189 -16.09 7.05 -17.98
N THR A 190 -16.20 8.31 -17.59
CA THR A 190 -15.09 9.28 -17.69
C THR A 190 -13.94 8.86 -16.77
N ASN A 191 -12.74 9.41 -17.01
CA ASN A 191 -11.58 9.16 -16.13
C ASN A 191 -11.86 9.58 -14.68
N GLU A 192 -12.62 10.67 -14.48
CA GLU A 192 -13.01 11.14 -13.15
C GLU A 192 -13.91 10.14 -12.42
N GLU A 193 -14.97 9.68 -13.09
CA GLU A 193 -15.91 8.70 -12.52
C GLU A 193 -15.22 7.36 -12.27
N ALA A 194 -14.39 6.90 -13.21
CA ALA A 194 -13.64 5.65 -13.06
C ALA A 194 -12.66 5.71 -11.88
N ARG A 195 -11.98 6.85 -11.70
CA ARG A 195 -11.13 7.09 -10.53
C ARG A 195 -11.94 7.06 -9.25
N LYS A 196 -13.06 7.79 -9.21
CA LYS A 196 -13.93 7.83 -8.04
C LYS A 196 -14.41 6.44 -7.65
N ILE A 197 -14.77 5.59 -8.61
CA ILE A 197 -15.17 4.19 -8.34
C ILE A 197 -14.05 3.41 -7.66
N ALA A 198 -12.80 3.53 -8.15
CA ALA A 198 -11.66 2.86 -7.54
C ALA A 198 -11.36 3.36 -6.11
N VAL A 199 -11.40 4.68 -5.92
CA VAL A 199 -11.19 5.33 -4.61
C VAL A 199 -12.28 4.97 -3.62
N ASP A 200 -13.56 5.08 -4.01
CA ASP A 200 -14.70 4.74 -3.17
C ASP A 200 -14.63 3.26 -2.74
N TRP A 201 -14.26 2.36 -3.64
CA TRP A 201 -14.06 0.94 -3.30
C TRP A 201 -12.98 0.75 -2.24
N GLY A 202 -11.88 1.48 -2.34
CA GLY A 202 -10.81 1.42 -1.35
C GLY A 202 -11.24 1.95 0.00
N VAL A 203 -11.90 3.12 0.03
CA VAL A 203 -12.47 3.71 1.23
C VAL A 203 -13.45 2.75 1.91
N GLU A 204 -14.31 2.09 1.15
CA GLU A 204 -15.27 1.11 1.69
C GLU A 204 -14.61 -0.21 2.10
N SER A 205 -13.56 -0.65 1.41
CA SER A 205 -12.80 -1.85 1.76
C SER A 205 -12.03 -1.65 3.06
N GLU A 206 -11.40 -0.50 3.24
CA GLU A 206 -10.79 -0.09 4.51
C GLU A 206 -11.85 -0.04 5.63
N LYS A 207 -13.02 0.56 5.37
CA LYS A 207 -14.14 0.54 6.33
C LYS A 207 -14.70 -0.84 6.61
N THR A 208 -14.63 -1.79 5.68
CA THR A 208 -15.21 -3.13 5.87
C THR A 208 -14.22 -4.07 6.55
N TRP A 209 -12.94 -4.02 6.17
CA TRP A 209 -11.86 -4.73 6.85
C TRP A 209 -11.69 -4.21 8.29
N ALA A 210 -11.73 -2.89 8.48
CA ALA A 210 -11.64 -2.26 9.79
C ALA A 210 -12.95 -2.24 10.59
N GLY A 211 -14.08 -2.16 9.90
CA GLY A 211 -15.39 -1.90 10.51
C GLY A 211 -16.25 -3.13 10.72
N GLN A 212 -16.00 -4.29 10.08
CA GLN A 212 -16.80 -5.47 10.40
C GLN A 212 -16.34 -6.20 11.65
N TRP A 213 -15.05 -6.44 11.95
CA TRP A 213 -14.74 -7.22 13.17
C TRP A 213 -13.39 -6.97 13.92
N TRP A 214 -12.35 -6.33 13.37
CA TRP A 214 -11.01 -6.48 13.99
C TRP A 214 -10.19 -5.22 14.35
N THR A 215 -10.24 -4.08 13.63
CA THR A 215 -9.23 -3.02 13.86
C THR A 215 -9.68 -1.62 14.29
N GLY A 216 -10.76 -1.06 13.74
CA GLY A 216 -11.15 0.33 14.08
C GLY A 216 -10.11 1.40 13.71
N ALA A 217 -9.22 1.11 12.76
CA ALA A 217 -8.25 2.03 12.18
C ALA A 217 -8.49 2.15 10.67
N TYR A 218 -8.23 3.32 10.10
CA TYR A 218 -8.40 3.63 8.69
C TYR A 218 -7.13 4.35 8.26
N SER A 219 -6.29 3.78 7.39
CA SER A 219 -4.99 4.38 7.07
C SER A 219 -5.05 5.23 5.80
N ASN A 220 -4.80 6.54 5.95
CA ASN A 220 -4.65 7.43 4.81
C ASN A 220 -3.40 7.09 3.98
N ALA A 221 -2.37 6.52 4.59
CA ALA A 221 -1.16 6.10 3.90
C ALA A 221 -1.42 4.89 2.99
N ASP A 222 -2.25 3.94 3.42
CA ASP A 222 -2.66 2.80 2.59
C ASP A 222 -3.46 3.23 1.37
N LEU A 223 -4.43 4.12 1.55
CA LEU A 223 -5.19 4.65 0.41
C LEU A 223 -4.29 5.40 -0.58
N ALA A 224 -3.33 6.18 -0.09
CA ALA A 224 -2.36 6.84 -0.94
C ALA A 224 -1.47 5.83 -1.70
N ALA A 225 -1.02 4.76 -1.03
CA ALA A 225 -0.25 3.69 -1.65
C ALA A 225 -1.06 2.95 -2.72
N ASN A 226 -2.31 2.60 -2.42
CA ASN A 226 -3.24 1.99 -3.38
C ASN A 226 -3.43 2.88 -4.62
N TYR A 227 -3.66 4.17 -4.40
CA TYR A 227 -3.86 5.16 -5.46
C TYR A 227 -2.62 5.35 -6.34
N ALA A 228 -1.45 5.50 -5.71
CA ALA A 228 -0.18 5.58 -6.43
C ALA A 228 0.10 4.30 -7.22
N GLY A 229 -0.25 3.14 -6.66
CA GLY A 229 -0.18 1.84 -7.31
C GLY A 229 -1.07 1.75 -8.56
N MET A 230 -2.30 2.26 -8.48
CA MET A 230 -3.17 2.39 -9.66
C MET A 230 -2.49 3.21 -10.76
N LYS A 231 -1.93 4.36 -10.42
CA LYS A 231 -1.23 5.25 -11.36
C LYS A 231 0.01 4.57 -11.95
N PHE A 232 0.74 3.80 -11.16
CA PHE A 232 1.86 2.98 -11.63
C PHE A 232 1.40 1.94 -12.67
N TYR A 233 0.34 1.18 -12.38
CA TYR A 233 -0.20 0.19 -13.33
C TYR A 233 -0.75 0.82 -14.61
N LEU A 234 -1.39 1.99 -14.52
CA LEU A 234 -1.77 2.76 -15.70
C LEU A 234 -0.52 3.16 -16.50
N ASN A 235 0.53 3.62 -15.81
CA ASN A 235 1.75 4.06 -16.47
C ASN A 235 2.51 2.96 -17.23
N LEU A 236 2.26 1.69 -16.95
CA LEU A 236 2.81 0.60 -17.76
C LEU A 236 2.49 0.78 -19.25
N THR A 237 1.33 1.32 -19.61
CA THR A 237 0.85 1.32 -21.01
C THR A 237 0.18 2.62 -21.46
N GLU A 238 -0.11 3.55 -20.55
CA GLU A 238 -0.64 4.88 -20.88
C GLU A 238 0.14 5.99 -20.17
N PRO A 239 0.16 7.23 -20.71
CA PRO A 239 0.78 8.34 -20.02
C PRO A 239 0.00 8.67 -18.74
N VAL A 240 0.72 9.08 -17.70
CA VAL A 240 0.10 9.51 -16.43
C VAL A 240 0.70 10.83 -15.96
N VAL A 241 -0.09 11.63 -15.26
CA VAL A 241 0.40 12.82 -14.56
C VAL A 241 0.72 12.44 -13.12
N VAL A 242 1.93 12.79 -12.68
CA VAL A 242 2.38 12.68 -11.29
C VAL A 242 2.99 14.01 -10.87
N GLY A 243 2.36 14.68 -9.91
CA GLY A 243 2.71 16.07 -9.60
C GLY A 243 2.49 16.96 -10.82
N LYS A 244 3.55 17.68 -11.21
CA LYS A 244 3.55 18.57 -12.39
C LYS A 244 4.12 17.88 -13.65
N ILE A 245 4.45 16.60 -13.57
CA ILE A 245 5.18 15.88 -14.62
C ILE A 245 4.23 14.89 -15.29
N THR A 246 4.07 15.02 -16.61
CA THR A 246 3.47 13.97 -17.43
C THR A 246 4.54 12.94 -17.77
N ARG A 247 4.31 11.69 -17.38
CA ARG A 247 5.19 10.56 -17.69
C ARG A 247 4.65 9.83 -18.91
N PRO A 248 5.50 9.50 -19.91
CA PRO A 248 5.08 8.63 -21.00
C PRO A 248 4.82 7.21 -20.48
N PRO A 249 4.11 6.36 -21.24
CA PRO A 249 4.00 4.93 -20.93
C PRO A 249 5.38 4.31 -20.73
N MET A 250 5.52 3.40 -19.75
CA MET A 250 6.76 2.65 -19.55
C MET A 250 7.00 1.65 -20.69
N LEU A 251 5.91 1.08 -21.23
CA LEU A 251 5.94 0.07 -22.28
C LEU A 251 5.17 0.55 -23.51
N MET A 252 5.55 0.02 -24.66
CA MET A 252 4.85 0.20 -25.92
C MET A 252 4.69 -1.13 -26.65
N LEU A 253 3.74 -1.19 -27.58
CA LEU A 253 3.68 -2.25 -28.58
C LEU A 253 4.46 -1.80 -29.81
N ASP A 254 5.49 -2.56 -30.15
CA ASP A 254 6.25 -2.43 -31.39
C ASP A 254 6.24 -3.77 -32.13
N ASP A 255 5.86 -3.72 -33.41
CA ASP A 255 5.51 -4.90 -34.22
C ASP A 255 4.65 -5.93 -33.46
N GLY A 256 3.65 -5.43 -32.71
CA GLY A 256 2.72 -6.25 -31.93
C GLY A 256 3.35 -7.03 -30.77
N LEU A 257 4.57 -6.71 -30.37
CA LEU A 257 5.26 -7.22 -29.19
C LEU A 257 5.46 -6.10 -28.16
N TRP A 258 5.37 -6.44 -26.88
CA TRP A 258 5.62 -5.51 -25.80
C TRP A 258 7.12 -5.20 -25.70
N GLN A 259 7.47 -3.94 -25.56
CA GLN A 259 8.85 -3.50 -25.38
C GLN A 259 8.90 -2.32 -24.40
N TRP A 260 10.05 -2.08 -23.80
CA TRP A 260 10.32 -0.83 -23.08
C TRP A 260 10.15 0.35 -24.05
N ASN A 261 9.46 1.38 -23.59
CA ASN A 261 9.36 2.62 -24.33
C ASN A 261 10.69 3.39 -24.18
N PRO A 262 11.40 3.72 -25.27
CA PRO A 262 12.67 4.45 -25.20
C PRO A 262 12.53 5.88 -24.64
N LEU A 263 11.31 6.40 -24.54
CA LEU A 263 11.01 7.69 -23.90
C LEU A 263 10.73 7.56 -22.40
N ALA A 264 10.57 6.34 -21.88
CA ALA A 264 10.40 6.12 -20.45
C ALA A 264 11.69 6.49 -19.70
N LYS A 265 11.52 6.93 -18.46
CA LYS A 265 12.64 7.24 -17.56
C LYS A 265 12.89 6.04 -16.65
N ASP A 266 14.14 5.87 -16.25
CA ASP A 266 14.58 4.73 -15.44
C ASP A 266 14.19 4.81 -13.95
N ASP A 267 13.36 5.79 -13.57
CA ASP A 267 12.87 6.01 -12.20
C ASP A 267 11.53 5.29 -11.96
N TRP A 268 11.54 3.98 -12.23
CA TRP A 268 10.36 3.12 -12.41
C TRP A 268 9.33 3.24 -11.29
N VAL A 269 9.77 3.19 -10.04
CA VAL A 269 8.88 3.28 -8.87
C VAL A 269 9.04 4.62 -8.17
N ALA A 270 10.24 5.22 -8.20
CA ALA A 270 10.58 6.45 -7.50
C ALA A 270 9.56 7.58 -7.73
N ALA A 271 9.06 7.71 -8.96
CA ALA A 271 8.08 8.73 -9.30
C ALA A 271 6.76 8.63 -8.49
N PHE A 272 6.39 7.43 -8.06
CA PHE A 272 5.12 7.16 -7.38
C PHE A 272 5.26 7.09 -5.85
N ILE A 273 6.49 6.97 -5.34
CA ILE A 273 6.79 7.00 -3.90
C ILE A 273 6.74 8.45 -3.42
N SER A 274 6.05 8.68 -2.31
CA SER A 274 5.88 10.04 -1.78
C SER A 274 5.63 10.02 -0.28
N GLN A 275 5.78 11.19 0.36
CA GLN A 275 5.53 11.37 1.80
C GLN A 275 4.13 10.93 2.26
N HIS A 276 3.17 10.74 1.34
CA HIS A 276 1.86 10.18 1.67
C HIS A 276 1.94 8.76 2.25
N PHE A 277 3.01 8.01 2.02
CA PHE A 277 3.12 6.62 2.51
C PHE A 277 3.69 6.57 3.95
N ASN A 278 4.08 7.72 4.50
CA ASN A 278 4.50 7.86 5.88
C ASN A 278 3.29 8.13 6.77
N GLU A 279 2.93 7.20 7.65
CA GLU A 279 1.82 7.27 8.60
C GLU A 279 2.02 8.29 9.72
N ALA A 280 3.26 8.70 10.02
CA ALA A 280 3.47 9.83 10.92
C ALA A 280 3.12 11.18 10.25
N PHE A 281 3.25 11.28 8.92
CA PHE A 281 2.92 12.47 8.15
C PHE A 281 1.49 12.46 7.59
N ASN A 282 1.00 11.30 7.18
CA ASN A 282 -0.31 11.06 6.59
C ASN A 282 -1.08 10.02 7.43
N PRO A 283 -1.40 10.38 8.69
CA PRO A 283 -1.94 9.47 9.68
C PRO A 283 -3.33 8.97 9.32
N GLY A 284 -3.65 7.77 9.79
CA GLY A 284 -4.99 7.22 9.73
C GLY A 284 -5.96 7.81 10.77
N TRP A 285 -7.26 7.53 10.57
CA TRP A 285 -8.27 7.76 11.60
C TRP A 285 -8.22 6.65 12.63
N VAL A 286 -8.35 7.03 13.91
CA VAL A 286 -8.34 6.11 15.04
C VAL A 286 -9.59 6.33 15.89
N ALA A 287 -10.28 5.24 16.26
CA ALA A 287 -11.42 5.27 17.17
C ALA A 287 -11.02 5.59 18.62
N GLN A 288 -11.93 6.17 19.40
CA GLN A 288 -11.77 6.21 20.86
C GLN A 288 -11.98 4.81 21.46
N PRO A 289 -11.27 4.43 22.55
CA PRO A 289 -10.30 5.21 23.34
C PRO A 289 -8.85 5.19 22.82
N MET A 290 -8.54 4.41 21.78
CA MET A 290 -7.16 4.24 21.26
C MET A 290 -6.50 5.56 20.87
N ARG A 291 -7.32 6.52 20.43
CA ARG A 291 -6.86 7.84 20.04
C ARG A 291 -6.10 8.55 21.17
N ASP A 292 -6.63 8.49 22.39
CA ASP A 292 -6.05 9.21 23.53
C ASP A 292 -4.73 8.57 23.96
N ASP A 293 -4.67 7.24 23.98
CA ASP A 293 -3.46 6.46 24.28
C ASP A 293 -2.35 6.76 23.25
N ILE A 294 -2.67 6.69 21.96
CA ILE A 294 -1.72 6.99 20.87
C ILE A 294 -1.26 8.44 20.96
N ALA A 295 -2.17 9.40 21.20
CA ALA A 295 -1.81 10.81 21.35
C ALA A 295 -0.85 11.03 22.54
N GLN A 296 -1.07 10.34 23.67
CA GLN A 296 -0.15 10.39 24.81
C GLN A 296 1.23 9.83 24.46
N CYS A 297 1.30 8.69 23.76
CA CYS A 297 2.57 8.11 23.33
C CYS A 297 3.32 9.01 22.33
N ILE A 298 2.60 9.69 21.42
CA ILE A 298 3.19 10.65 20.48
C ILE A 298 3.72 11.88 21.24
N ARG A 299 2.97 12.43 22.20
CA ARG A 299 3.42 13.57 23.03
C ARG A 299 4.75 13.31 23.72
N GLN A 300 4.94 12.10 24.25
CA GLN A 300 6.19 11.70 24.91
C GLN A 300 7.41 11.70 23.96
N ARG A 301 7.18 11.49 22.66
CA ARG A 301 8.21 11.42 21.61
C ARG A 301 8.37 12.72 20.82
N ALA A 302 7.43 13.65 20.98
CA ALA A 302 7.30 14.82 20.12
C ALA A 302 8.56 15.70 20.07
N ALA A 303 9.23 15.93 21.21
CA ALA A 303 10.41 16.79 21.25
C ALA A 303 11.56 16.27 20.38
N GLU A 304 11.85 14.97 20.44
CA GLU A 304 12.88 14.34 19.60
C GLU A 304 12.46 14.31 18.13
N TRP A 305 11.19 14.00 17.88
CA TRP A 305 10.61 13.96 16.54
C TRP A 305 10.67 15.32 15.84
N ILE A 306 10.26 16.38 16.53
CA ILE A 306 10.30 17.77 16.04
C ILE A 306 11.73 18.19 15.70
N LYS A 307 12.68 17.86 16.58
CA LYS A 307 14.11 18.13 16.35
C LYS A 307 14.65 17.36 15.15
N HIS A 308 14.28 16.09 15.01
CA HIS A 308 14.73 15.22 13.92
C HIS A 308 14.23 15.72 12.56
N HIS A 309 12.93 15.99 12.45
CA HIS A 309 12.31 16.45 11.21
C HIS A 309 12.44 17.96 10.97
N ARG A 310 12.99 18.71 11.93
CA ARG A 310 13.15 20.17 11.88
C ARG A 310 11.85 20.87 11.51
N THR A 311 10.79 20.53 12.23
CA THR A 311 9.43 20.96 11.93
C THR A 311 8.90 21.90 13.02
N ASP A 312 7.75 22.50 12.77
CA ASP A 312 6.99 23.36 13.68
C ASP A 312 5.48 23.21 13.42
N GLU A 313 4.66 23.90 14.22
CA GLU A 313 3.20 23.86 14.11
C GLU A 313 2.70 24.18 12.70
N GLN A 314 3.19 25.26 12.10
CA GLN A 314 2.77 25.68 10.77
C GLN A 314 3.20 24.66 9.71
N THR A 315 4.42 24.13 9.81
CA THR A 315 4.93 23.10 8.90
C THR A 315 4.11 21.81 8.96
N GLU A 316 3.71 21.38 10.17
CA GLU A 316 2.82 20.22 10.33
C GLU A 316 1.42 20.47 9.77
N ARG A 317 0.86 21.68 9.98
CA ARG A 317 -0.43 22.07 9.42
C ARG A 317 -0.41 22.09 7.89
N ASP A 318 0.61 22.71 7.31
CA ASP A 318 0.80 22.75 5.86
C ASP A 318 1.05 21.36 5.28
N ARG A 319 1.74 20.48 6.03
CA ARG A 319 1.95 19.09 5.62
C ARG A 319 0.64 18.31 5.59
N LEU A 320 -0.19 18.43 6.62
CA LEU A 320 -1.47 17.73 6.68
C LEU A 320 -2.41 18.17 5.56
N ASP A 321 -2.48 19.48 5.27
CA ASP A 321 -3.26 20.00 4.14
C ASP A 321 -2.71 19.50 2.80
N ARG A 322 -1.39 19.62 2.59
CA ARG A 322 -0.73 19.17 1.36
C ARG A 322 -0.93 17.67 1.10
N LEU A 323 -0.83 16.85 2.14
CA LEU A 323 -0.96 15.40 2.02
C LEU A 323 -2.41 14.93 1.97
N SER A 324 -3.40 15.80 2.15
CA SER A 324 -4.82 15.44 1.98
C SER A 324 -5.20 15.09 0.53
N ARG A 325 -4.34 15.44 -0.44
CA ARG A 325 -4.50 15.12 -1.86
C ARG A 325 -3.20 14.59 -2.44
N TRP A 326 -3.28 13.51 -3.20
CA TRP A 326 -2.13 12.93 -3.86
C TRP A 326 -1.82 13.75 -5.11
N TYR A 327 -0.90 14.71 -4.97
CA TYR A 327 -0.56 15.67 -6.03
C TYR A 327 -1.78 16.43 -6.58
N GLY A 328 -2.73 16.79 -5.71
CA GLY A 328 -3.98 17.46 -6.09
C GLY A 328 -5.13 16.52 -6.47
N GLU A 329 -4.85 15.23 -6.66
CA GLU A 329 -5.86 14.22 -6.95
C GLU A 329 -6.47 13.67 -5.64
N ASP A 330 -7.77 13.41 -5.65
CA ASP A 330 -8.44 12.77 -4.53
C ASP A 330 -8.11 11.27 -4.53
N TYR A 331 -7.50 10.81 -3.45
CA TYR A 331 -7.22 9.39 -3.20
C TYR A 331 -8.08 8.79 -2.08
N GLY A 332 -9.02 9.57 -1.57
CA GLY A 332 -9.93 9.17 -0.50
C GLY A 332 -9.46 9.56 0.90
N HIS A 333 -8.63 10.58 1.08
CA HIS A 333 -8.18 11.02 2.42
C HIS A 333 -9.37 11.36 3.35
N ARG A 334 -9.36 10.87 4.59
CA ARG A 334 -10.47 11.04 5.56
C ARG A 334 -10.50 12.37 6.32
N GLY A 335 -9.72 13.35 5.89
CA GLY A 335 -9.67 14.66 6.52
C GLY A 335 -9.00 14.63 7.90
N PRO A 336 -8.94 15.77 8.59
CA PRO A 336 -8.22 15.91 9.87
C PRO A 336 -9.02 15.43 11.08
N GLU A 337 -10.32 15.13 10.92
CA GLU A 337 -11.14 14.71 12.04
C GLU A 337 -10.79 13.29 12.47
N GLY A 338 -10.33 13.14 13.72
CA GLY A 338 -10.10 11.84 14.34
C GLY A 338 -8.85 11.09 13.90
N VAL A 339 -7.96 11.75 13.16
CA VAL A 339 -6.57 11.33 13.00
C VAL A 339 -5.75 11.71 14.22
N VAL A 340 -4.61 11.05 14.46
CA VAL A 340 -3.65 11.46 15.51
C VAL A 340 -2.29 11.71 14.87
N ASN A 341 -1.71 12.88 15.12
CA ASN A 341 -0.41 13.29 14.61
C ASN A 341 0.30 14.26 15.56
N ILE A 342 1.48 14.73 15.19
CA ILE A 342 2.26 15.68 15.99
C ILE A 342 1.51 17.01 16.17
N LEU A 343 0.77 17.48 15.16
CA LEU A 343 -0.02 18.71 15.28
C LEU A 343 -1.03 18.62 16.42
N ASN A 344 -1.94 17.64 16.40
CA ASN A 344 -3.01 17.53 17.40
C ASN A 344 -2.60 16.83 18.70
N ALA A 345 -1.50 16.06 18.69
CA ALA A 345 -0.97 15.49 19.92
C ALA A 345 -0.18 16.54 20.70
N TYR A 346 0.68 17.34 20.05
CA TYR A 346 1.66 18.19 20.73
C TYR A 346 1.37 19.69 20.64
N PHE A 347 1.16 20.23 19.44
CA PHE A 347 1.00 21.69 19.25
C PHE A 347 -0.41 22.18 19.59
N GLU A 348 -1.43 21.41 19.21
CA GLU A 348 -2.85 21.70 19.39
C GLU A 348 -3.55 20.54 20.13
N PRO A 349 -3.13 20.23 21.37
CA PRO A 349 -3.78 19.19 22.15
C PRO A 349 -5.25 19.55 22.34
N VAL A 350 -6.14 18.68 21.83
CA VAL A 350 -7.58 18.79 22.13
C VAL A 350 -7.73 18.80 23.65
N ALA A 351 -8.35 19.85 24.19
CA ALA A 351 -8.52 20.02 25.63
C ALA A 351 -9.22 18.78 26.21
N ASP A 352 -8.61 18.17 27.22
CA ASP A 352 -9.15 17.02 27.92
C ASP A 352 -10.51 17.39 28.55
N PRO A 353 -11.63 16.74 28.14
CA PRO A 353 -12.94 16.97 28.75
C PRO A 353 -12.95 16.75 30.27
N GLN A 354 -11.96 16.02 30.82
CA GLN A 354 -11.84 15.78 32.26
C GLN A 354 -11.20 16.94 33.04
N THR A 355 -10.53 17.89 32.37
CA THR A 355 -9.98 19.10 33.04
C THR A 355 -11.02 20.17 33.39
N THR A 356 -12.27 20.01 32.93
CA THR A 356 -13.42 20.87 33.27
C THR A 356 -14.29 20.39 34.44
N ARG A 357 -13.90 19.30 35.14
CA ARG A 357 -14.50 18.94 36.43
C ARG A 357 -13.55 19.35 37.57
N LYS A 358 -13.57 20.64 37.91
CA LYS A 358 -13.15 21.11 39.23
C LYS A 358 -14.35 21.24 40.15
#